data_AF-A0A9Q0DA22-F1
#
_entry.id   AF-A0A9Q0DA22-F1
#
_cell.length_a   1.000
_cell.length_b   1.000
_cell.length_c   1.000
_cell.angle_alpha   90.00
_cell.angle_beta   90.00
_cell.angle_gamma   90.00
#
_symmetry.space_group_name_H-M   'P 1'
#
loop_
_entity.id
_entity.type
_entity.pdbx_description
1 polymer ?
#
loop_
_entity_poly.entity_id
_entity_poly.type
_entity_poly.pdbx_seq_one_letter_code
_entity_poly.pdbx_strand_id
1 'polypeptide(L)'
;MSEWIAHSKELFVQSLRDIGLNHQHALDLHQQHQHFTANCMDGRGNVDSVVTVATRLAEGGHYANQRISEVSSRLQEDWLSLTTFVQRIPGWAESCEDSLLPSTIPELQSSIQKHQELYQDMSAAYTQRCPATTECEDSLTQPTPTTAATHCIMGVLNHRLQLCVFQQDVRQVEDWVQQHGEVFLNKHTGVGKSLHRARALQRRHDDFQHVAQNTYTNAEKLLEAAGQLAQSGECEERDIYQTAGDLETHMQAFIQRVEQRKLLLDLALSAWMEGLKKQMSSELSDALLSVIREGEDLILQLRPQGSSVAHVEAVLQQLEEAQVQLEEGFHHRKLRLDVFLQLRILQQCSLEKQSQDFSTEKLAAARLADANQEQLTQTPDSLAQDKLAAAAPSRLAEASPEGLTLAQQRIHR
;
A
#
# COMPACT_ATOMS: atom_id res chain seq x y z
N MET A 1 62.99 11.54 3.20
CA MET A 1 61.93 12.04 2.30
C MET A 1 60.88 10.99 1.99
N SER A 2 61.22 9.80 1.51
CA SER A 2 60.23 8.73 1.31
C SER A 2 59.45 8.39 2.59
N GLU A 3 60.10 8.33 3.75
CA GLU A 3 59.41 8.17 5.05
C GLU A 3 58.45 9.32 5.36
N TRP A 4 58.82 10.56 5.04
CA TRP A 4 57.94 11.71 5.21
C TRP A 4 56.77 11.68 4.23
N ILE A 5 56.97 11.25 2.97
CA ILE A 5 55.90 11.07 1.99
C ILE A 5 54.93 9.98 2.46
N ALA A 6 55.46 8.85 2.94
CA ALA A 6 54.66 7.76 3.48
C ALA A 6 53.85 8.21 4.71
N HIS A 7 54.51 8.86 5.67
CA HIS A 7 53.88 9.35 6.89
C HIS A 7 52.87 10.49 6.63
N SER A 8 53.18 11.42 5.74
CA SER A 8 52.26 12.50 5.37
C SER A 8 51.02 11.94 4.66
N LYS A 9 51.22 10.95 3.78
CA LYS A 9 50.11 10.24 3.15
C LYS A 9 49.27 9.50 4.19
N GLU A 10 49.90 8.87 5.17
CA GLU A 10 49.21 8.15 6.26
C GLU A 10 48.41 9.11 7.16
N LEU A 11 49.03 10.18 7.66
CA LEU A 11 48.36 11.22 8.45
C LEU A 11 47.19 11.83 7.67
N PHE A 12 47.39 12.10 6.39
CA PHE A 12 46.34 12.65 5.56
C PHE A 12 45.19 11.66 5.35
N VAL A 13 45.50 10.39 5.12
CA VAL A 13 44.53 9.28 5.05
C VAL A 13 43.80 9.08 6.38
N GLN A 14 44.42 9.37 7.51
CA GLN A 14 43.75 9.38 8.82
C GLN A 14 42.81 10.58 8.94
N SER A 15 43.23 11.77 8.46
CA SER A 15 42.44 13.00 8.54
C SER A 15 41.30 13.11 7.51
N LEU A 16 41.42 12.49 6.34
CA LEU A 16 40.36 12.35 5.33
C LEU A 16 39.21 11.47 5.83
N ARG A 17 39.42 10.78 6.95
CA ARG A 17 38.37 10.02 7.59
C ARG A 17 37.43 10.95 8.37
N ASP A 18 37.94 11.97 9.03
CA ASP A 18 37.07 12.90 9.74
C ASP A 18 36.41 13.87 8.77
N ILE A 19 35.07 13.91 8.78
CA ILE A 19 34.25 14.85 7.97
C ILE A 19 33.53 15.85 8.87
N GLY A 20 33.75 15.74 10.18
CA GLY A 20 33.20 16.64 11.18
C GLY A 20 31.81 16.25 11.63
N LEU A 21 31.59 16.25 12.94
CA LEU A 21 30.31 15.89 13.58
C LEU A 21 29.21 16.95 13.37
N ASN A 22 29.57 18.11 12.83
CA ASN A 22 28.67 19.23 12.54
C ASN A 22 29.31 20.15 11.48
N HIS A 23 28.52 21.09 10.96
CA HIS A 23 28.93 22.03 9.92
C HIS A 23 30.22 22.80 10.27
N GLN A 24 30.37 23.26 11.51
CA GLN A 24 31.56 24.00 11.93
C GLN A 24 32.80 23.09 11.94
N HIS A 25 32.67 21.87 12.43
CA HIS A 25 33.76 20.89 12.43
C HIS A 25 34.16 20.49 11.01
N ALA A 26 33.19 20.37 10.08
CA ALA A 26 33.47 20.10 8.66
C ALA A 26 34.28 21.23 8.00
N LEU A 27 33.96 22.50 8.32
CA LEU A 27 34.72 23.66 7.84
C LEU A 27 36.16 23.69 8.37
N ASP A 28 36.35 23.38 9.66
CA ASP A 28 37.68 23.33 10.27
C ASP A 28 38.57 22.24 9.64
N LEU A 29 37.99 21.07 9.34
CA LEU A 29 38.67 19.96 8.65
C LEU A 29 39.01 20.32 7.20
N HIS A 30 38.09 20.96 6.49
CA HIS A 30 38.33 21.46 5.14
C HIS A 30 39.51 22.44 5.10
N GLN A 31 39.58 23.38 6.04
CA GLN A 31 40.69 24.32 6.15
C GLN A 31 42.02 23.63 6.45
N GLN A 32 42.02 22.60 7.31
CA GLN A 32 43.21 21.78 7.58
C GLN A 32 43.69 21.03 6.32
N HIS A 33 42.77 20.47 5.53
CA HIS A 33 43.12 19.77 4.27
C HIS A 33 43.64 20.73 3.19
N GLN A 34 43.10 21.95 3.11
CA GLN A 34 43.64 23.00 2.23
C GLN A 34 45.08 23.34 2.60
N HIS A 35 45.37 23.54 3.90
CA HIS A 35 46.73 23.81 4.37
C HIS A 35 47.69 22.64 4.11
N PHE A 36 47.24 21.40 4.33
CA PHE A 36 48.04 20.21 4.03
C PHE A 36 48.38 20.12 2.53
N THR A 37 47.39 20.34 1.66
CA THR A 37 47.56 20.34 0.20
C THR A 37 48.60 21.37 -0.25
N ALA A 38 48.55 22.58 0.31
CA ALA A 38 49.55 23.62 0.06
C ALA A 38 50.96 23.17 0.50
N ASN A 39 51.10 22.65 1.73
CA ASN A 39 52.37 22.17 2.26
C ASN A 39 52.96 21.00 1.42
N CYS A 40 52.12 20.10 0.91
CA CYS A 40 52.56 19.06 -0.01
C CYS A 40 53.06 19.64 -1.34
N MET A 41 52.44 20.67 -1.89
CA MET A 41 52.92 21.26 -3.14
C MET A 41 54.28 21.94 -3.00
N ASP A 42 54.57 22.50 -1.82
CA ASP A 42 55.88 23.10 -1.50
C ASP A 42 57.01 22.05 -1.41
N GLY A 43 56.69 20.81 -1.04
CA GLY A 43 57.65 19.69 -0.97
C GLY A 43 58.26 19.28 -2.32
N ARG A 44 57.68 19.72 -3.44
CA ARG A 44 58.13 19.40 -4.81
C ARG A 44 59.58 19.83 -5.06
N GLY A 45 59.93 21.03 -4.62
CA GLY A 45 61.29 21.57 -4.81
C GLY A 45 62.36 20.72 -4.12
N ASN A 46 62.03 20.11 -2.99
CA ASN A 46 62.94 19.24 -2.25
C ASN A 46 63.16 17.90 -2.96
N VAL A 47 62.09 17.30 -3.50
CA VAL A 47 62.16 16.06 -4.29
C VAL A 47 62.97 16.29 -5.58
N ASP A 48 62.66 17.34 -6.33
CA ASP A 48 63.37 17.68 -7.58
C ASP A 48 64.87 17.93 -7.34
N SER A 49 65.21 18.56 -6.20
CA SER A 49 66.61 18.79 -5.81
C SER A 49 67.36 17.48 -5.54
N VAL A 50 66.75 16.54 -4.82
CA VAL A 50 67.39 15.24 -4.52
C VAL A 50 67.49 14.35 -5.76
N VAL A 51 66.47 14.34 -6.61
CA VAL A 51 66.54 13.64 -7.91
C VAL A 51 67.68 14.22 -8.75
N THR A 52 67.81 15.54 -8.84
CA THR A 52 68.89 16.21 -9.59
C THR A 52 70.29 15.82 -9.07
N VAL A 53 70.46 15.76 -7.74
CA VAL A 53 71.74 15.32 -7.13
C VAL A 53 72.01 13.85 -7.42
N ALA A 54 70.98 12.99 -7.33
CA ALA A 54 71.10 11.56 -7.63
C ALA A 54 71.49 11.32 -9.09
N THR A 55 70.90 12.04 -10.05
CA THR A 55 71.24 11.98 -11.47
C THR A 55 72.71 12.37 -11.72
N ARG A 56 73.17 13.48 -11.12
CA ARG A 56 74.58 13.91 -11.25
C ARG A 56 75.58 12.91 -10.69
N LEU A 57 75.26 12.28 -9.55
CA LEU A 57 76.10 11.23 -8.96
C LEU A 57 76.14 9.97 -9.84
N ALA A 58 75.02 9.61 -10.47
CA ALA A 58 74.96 8.49 -11.39
C ALA A 58 75.77 8.76 -12.68
N GLU A 59 75.64 9.96 -13.27
CA GLU A 59 76.40 10.41 -14.45
C GLU A 59 77.90 10.53 -14.16
N GLY A 60 78.28 10.90 -12.94
CA GLY A 60 79.67 10.98 -12.48
C GLY A 60 80.35 9.63 -12.23
N GLY A 61 79.68 8.50 -12.48
CA GLY A 61 80.27 7.16 -12.33
C GLY A 61 80.46 6.71 -10.89
N HIS A 62 79.65 7.21 -9.95
CA HIS A 62 79.73 6.84 -8.54
C HIS A 62 79.58 5.33 -8.33
N TYR A 63 80.35 4.74 -7.40
CA TYR A 63 80.42 3.28 -7.17
C TYR A 63 79.07 2.63 -6.81
N ALA A 64 78.12 3.42 -6.33
CA ALA A 64 76.77 2.99 -5.95
C ALA A 64 75.67 3.45 -6.92
N ASN A 65 75.98 3.73 -8.19
CA ASN A 65 75.02 4.32 -9.14
C ASN A 65 73.69 3.58 -9.21
N GLN A 66 73.71 2.25 -9.23
CA GLN A 66 72.54 1.42 -9.44
C GLN A 66 71.56 1.59 -8.28
N ARG A 67 72.08 1.57 -7.06
CA ARG A 67 71.30 1.77 -5.83
C ARG A 67 70.79 3.22 -5.71
N ILE A 68 71.59 4.21 -6.09
CA ILE A 68 71.19 5.63 -6.08
C ILE A 68 70.04 5.86 -7.07
N SER A 69 70.15 5.34 -8.29
CA SER A 69 69.09 5.44 -9.31
C SER A 69 67.81 4.72 -8.87
N GLU A 70 67.92 3.51 -8.32
CA GLU A 70 66.75 2.78 -7.81
C GLU A 70 66.01 3.51 -6.67
N VAL A 71 66.75 4.15 -5.75
CA VAL A 71 66.15 4.92 -4.64
C VAL A 71 65.55 6.23 -5.16
N SER A 72 66.22 6.90 -6.09
CA SER A 72 65.71 8.13 -6.72
C SER A 72 64.43 7.88 -7.52
N SER A 73 64.38 6.81 -8.33
CA SER A 73 63.18 6.44 -9.08
C SER A 73 62.01 6.10 -8.16
N ARG A 74 62.25 5.34 -7.08
CA ARG A 74 61.21 5.05 -6.07
C ARG A 74 60.68 6.32 -5.41
N LEU A 75 61.56 7.23 -5.00
CA LEU A 75 61.16 8.52 -4.43
C LEU A 75 60.27 9.31 -5.40
N GLN A 76 60.59 9.27 -6.70
CA GLN A 76 59.84 9.98 -7.73
C GLN A 76 58.48 9.32 -8.01
N GLU A 77 58.40 7.99 -7.99
CA GLU A 77 57.13 7.24 -8.05
C GLU A 77 56.24 7.51 -6.82
N ASP A 78 56.82 7.50 -5.62
CA ASP A 78 56.12 7.81 -4.37
C ASP A 78 55.57 9.24 -4.39
N TRP A 79 56.36 10.19 -4.90
CA TRP A 79 55.97 11.59 -5.05
C TRP A 79 54.86 11.79 -6.08
N LEU A 80 54.98 11.16 -7.25
CA LEU A 80 53.97 11.22 -8.29
C LEU A 80 52.64 10.62 -7.79
N SER A 81 52.72 9.54 -7.02
CA SER A 81 51.55 8.93 -6.37
C SER A 81 50.87 9.88 -5.37
N LEU A 82 51.64 10.60 -4.55
CA LEU A 82 51.07 11.53 -3.57
C LEU A 82 50.44 12.74 -4.28
N THR A 83 51.13 13.32 -5.24
CA THR A 83 50.68 14.54 -5.94
C THR A 83 49.46 14.29 -6.82
N THR A 84 49.39 13.15 -7.53
CA THR A 84 48.20 12.77 -8.31
C THR A 84 46.97 12.60 -7.43
N PHE A 85 47.16 12.07 -6.21
CA PHE A 85 46.08 11.94 -5.23
C PHE A 85 45.62 13.31 -4.72
N VAL A 86 46.56 14.16 -4.30
CA VAL A 86 46.27 15.50 -3.78
C VAL A 86 45.60 16.39 -4.83
N GLN A 87 45.97 16.27 -6.11
CA GLN A 87 45.38 17.04 -7.21
C GLN A 87 43.92 16.70 -7.52
N ARG A 88 43.42 15.53 -7.10
CA ARG A 88 42.00 15.17 -7.26
C ARG A 88 41.11 15.84 -6.22
N ILE A 89 41.67 16.29 -5.10
CA ILE A 89 40.94 16.81 -3.94
C ILE A 89 40.18 18.11 -4.23
N PRO A 90 40.77 19.13 -4.89
CA PRO A 90 40.02 20.33 -5.26
C PRO A 90 38.80 20.00 -6.12
N GLY A 91 38.91 19.06 -7.07
CA GLY A 91 37.79 18.63 -7.90
C GLY A 91 36.69 17.89 -7.12
N TRP A 92 37.05 17.12 -6.09
CA TRP A 92 36.08 16.54 -5.16
C TRP A 92 35.40 17.60 -4.30
N ALA A 93 36.17 18.58 -3.79
CA ALA A 93 35.65 19.69 -3.00
C ALA A 93 34.66 20.55 -3.79
N GLU A 94 35.04 20.97 -5.01
CA GLU A 94 34.16 21.73 -5.93
C GLU A 94 32.88 20.93 -6.27
N SER A 95 33.00 19.61 -6.45
CA SER A 95 31.84 18.75 -6.75
C SER A 95 30.85 18.62 -5.58
N CYS A 96 31.34 18.85 -4.35
CA CYS A 96 30.56 18.89 -3.11
C CYS A 96 30.13 20.31 -2.71
N GLU A 97 30.73 21.36 -3.27
CA GLU A 97 30.45 22.78 -2.96
C GLU A 97 29.21 23.35 -3.68
N ASP A 98 28.62 22.61 -4.60
CA ASP A 98 27.48 23.10 -5.37
C ASP A 98 26.14 23.01 -4.61
N SER A 99 25.77 24.17 -4.05
CA SER A 99 24.41 24.75 -4.01
C SER A 99 23.37 24.10 -3.10
N LEU A 100 22.61 24.97 -2.41
CA LEU A 100 21.33 24.73 -1.70
C LEU A 100 20.82 23.29 -1.77
N LEU A 101 20.68 22.63 -0.61
CA LEU A 101 20.13 21.27 -0.50
C LEU A 101 18.92 21.10 -1.45
N PRO A 102 19.00 20.18 -2.43
CA PRO A 102 17.95 20.00 -3.43
C PRO A 102 16.57 19.84 -2.80
N SER A 103 15.55 20.43 -3.42
CA SER A 103 14.17 20.44 -2.91
C SER A 103 13.20 19.59 -3.74
N THR A 104 13.60 19.17 -4.94
CA THR A 104 12.76 18.30 -5.78
C THR A 104 13.32 16.88 -5.82
N ILE A 105 12.42 15.90 -5.93
CA ILE A 105 12.77 14.46 -6.02
C ILE A 105 13.79 14.16 -7.13
N PRO A 106 13.64 14.64 -8.39
CA PRO A 106 14.61 14.33 -9.44
C PRO A 106 15.99 14.95 -9.16
N GLU A 107 16.05 16.14 -8.57
CA GLU A 107 17.32 16.76 -8.17
C GLU A 107 17.97 16.01 -7.00
N LEU A 108 17.18 15.54 -6.02
CA LEU A 108 17.66 14.71 -4.91
C LEU A 108 18.21 13.37 -5.42
N GLN A 109 17.50 12.68 -6.32
CA GLN A 109 17.96 11.43 -6.93
C GLN A 109 19.26 11.63 -7.71
N SER A 110 19.37 12.71 -8.49
CA SER A 110 20.60 13.06 -9.20
C SER A 110 21.75 13.38 -8.23
N SER A 111 21.48 14.06 -7.12
CA SER A 111 22.46 14.40 -6.09
C SER A 111 22.96 13.16 -5.35
N ILE A 112 22.07 12.23 -4.99
CA ILE A 112 22.42 10.92 -4.40
C ILE A 112 23.32 10.13 -5.34
N GLN A 113 22.93 10.02 -6.62
CA GLN A 113 23.71 9.31 -7.63
C GLN A 113 25.11 9.91 -7.79
N LYS A 114 25.20 11.24 -7.90
CA LYS A 114 26.49 11.96 -7.99
C LYS A 114 27.37 11.68 -6.76
N HIS A 115 26.78 11.71 -5.56
CA HIS A 115 27.52 11.46 -4.33
C HIS A 115 27.98 9.99 -4.21
N GLN A 116 27.18 9.05 -4.71
CA GLN A 116 27.52 7.62 -4.76
C GLN A 116 28.65 7.32 -5.75
N GLU A 117 28.67 8.00 -6.91
CA GLU A 117 29.77 7.92 -7.88
C GLU A 117 31.07 8.51 -7.31
N LEU A 118 31.00 9.68 -6.67
CA LEU A 118 32.15 10.30 -5.99
C LEU A 118 32.72 9.38 -4.90
N TYR A 119 31.87 8.73 -4.12
CA TYR A 119 32.29 7.75 -3.12
C TYR A 119 33.06 6.58 -3.73
N GLN A 120 32.51 6.01 -4.81
CA GLN A 120 33.12 4.89 -5.51
C GLN A 120 34.49 5.27 -6.09
N ASP A 121 34.61 6.47 -6.65
CA ASP A 121 35.86 7.00 -7.19
C ASP A 121 36.92 7.22 -6.10
N MET A 122 36.54 7.80 -4.96
CA MET A 122 37.45 7.96 -3.81
C MET A 122 37.89 6.61 -3.23
N SER A 123 36.97 5.66 -3.10
CA SER A 123 37.22 4.31 -2.59
C SER A 123 38.08 3.45 -3.54
N ALA A 124 37.87 3.57 -4.85
CA ALA A 124 38.68 2.90 -5.86
C ALA A 124 40.12 3.44 -5.88
N ALA A 125 40.30 4.75 -5.78
CA ALA A 125 41.61 5.39 -5.66
C ALA A 125 42.37 4.95 -4.38
N TYR A 126 41.64 4.63 -3.32
CA TYR A 126 42.17 4.08 -2.06
C TYR A 126 42.60 2.61 -2.20
N THR A 127 41.73 1.76 -2.74
CA THR A 127 41.93 0.29 -2.84
C THR A 127 43.12 -0.09 -3.72
N GLN A 128 43.42 0.71 -4.75
CA GLN A 128 44.50 0.43 -5.70
C GLN A 128 45.92 0.50 -5.10
N ARG A 129 46.07 0.82 -3.80
CA ARG A 129 47.40 1.14 -3.24
C ARG A 129 47.68 0.74 -1.79
N CYS A 130 46.80 -0.03 -1.14
CA CYS A 130 47.20 -0.82 0.03
C CYS A 130 47.99 -2.04 -0.46
N PRO A 131 49.29 -2.18 -0.16
CA PRO A 131 49.96 -3.44 -0.39
C PRO A 131 49.26 -4.51 0.46
N ALA A 132 49.03 -5.70 -0.11
CA ALA A 132 48.61 -6.87 0.63
C ALA A 132 49.76 -7.32 1.55
N THR A 133 50.09 -6.53 2.57
CA THR A 133 50.89 -6.98 3.71
C THR A 133 49.91 -7.50 4.75
N THR A 134 50.08 -8.76 5.09
CA THR A 134 49.31 -9.67 5.95
C THR A 134 49.05 -9.20 7.38
N GLU A 135 49.18 -7.91 7.69
CA GLU A 135 48.93 -7.33 9.02
C GLU A 135 47.69 -6.43 9.06
N CYS A 136 46.97 -6.25 7.94
CA CYS A 136 45.81 -5.36 7.85
C CYS A 136 44.44 -6.07 7.90
N GLU A 137 44.41 -7.39 8.18
CA GLU A 137 43.14 -8.16 8.21
C GLU A 137 42.27 -7.87 9.45
N ASP A 138 42.87 -7.53 10.60
CA ASP A 138 42.12 -7.29 11.84
C ASP A 138 41.41 -5.92 11.89
N SER A 139 41.70 -5.00 10.97
CA SER A 139 41.10 -3.65 10.95
C SER A 139 39.95 -3.48 9.94
N LEU A 140 39.67 -4.51 9.13
CA LEU A 140 38.71 -4.47 8.01
C LEU A 140 37.23 -4.59 8.41
N THR A 141 36.91 -4.73 9.70
CA THR A 141 35.53 -4.86 10.19
C THR A 141 34.92 -3.58 10.79
N GLN A 142 35.70 -2.49 10.92
CA GLN A 142 35.16 -1.20 11.37
C GLN A 142 35.01 -0.21 10.22
N PRO A 143 33.84 0.45 10.05
CA PRO A 143 33.60 1.42 8.99
C PRO A 143 34.59 2.58 9.12
N THR A 144 35.37 2.83 8.06
CA THR A 144 36.34 3.94 8.08
C THR A 144 35.61 5.28 8.13
N PRO A 145 36.10 6.31 8.83
CA PRO A 145 35.34 7.54 8.99
C PRO A 145 35.03 8.31 7.67
N THR A 146 35.80 8.10 6.57
CA THR A 146 35.47 8.61 5.22
C THR A 146 34.24 7.91 4.63
N THR A 147 34.16 6.58 4.86
CA THR A 147 32.95 5.78 4.62
C THR A 147 31.82 6.30 5.48
N ALA A 148 32.06 6.59 6.76
CA ALA A 148 31.03 7.03 7.70
C ALA A 148 30.35 8.33 7.29
N ALA A 149 31.07 9.34 6.81
CA ALA A 149 30.41 10.61 6.47
C ALA A 149 30.03 10.79 5.00
N THR A 150 30.57 9.98 4.08
CA THR A 150 29.88 9.73 2.81
C THR A 150 28.55 9.01 3.06
N HIS A 151 28.51 8.05 4.00
CA HIS A 151 27.26 7.46 4.47
C HIS A 151 26.36 8.46 5.19
N CYS A 152 26.90 9.44 5.92
CA CYS A 152 26.08 10.51 6.53
C CYS A 152 25.46 11.43 5.49
N ILE A 153 26.22 11.94 4.51
CA ILE A 153 25.67 12.79 3.44
C ILE A 153 24.64 12.02 2.62
N MET A 154 24.94 10.76 2.29
CA MET A 154 23.99 9.88 1.61
C MET A 154 22.76 9.56 2.48
N GLY A 155 22.93 9.46 3.80
CA GLY A 155 21.86 9.36 4.78
C GLY A 155 20.93 10.57 4.74
N VAL A 156 21.49 11.78 4.83
CA VAL A 156 20.74 13.04 4.77
C VAL A 156 20.01 13.21 3.43
N LEU A 157 20.67 12.91 2.31
CA LEU A 157 20.05 13.00 0.99
C LEU A 157 18.93 11.96 0.81
N ASN A 158 19.15 10.72 1.25
CA ASN A 158 18.14 9.67 1.19
C ASN A 158 16.96 9.98 2.12
N HIS A 159 17.22 10.52 3.31
CA HIS A 159 16.18 10.93 4.24
C HIS A 159 15.33 12.08 3.66
N ARG A 160 15.98 13.06 3.05
CA ARG A 160 15.30 14.17 2.37
C ARG A 160 14.48 13.72 1.16
N LEU A 161 14.98 12.74 0.41
CA LEU A 161 14.21 12.07 -0.63
C LEU A 161 12.95 11.41 -0.06
N GLN A 162 13.09 10.66 1.05
CA GLN A 162 11.95 10.02 1.72
C GLN A 162 10.91 11.04 2.20
N LEU A 163 11.34 12.19 2.74
CA LEU A 163 10.44 13.27 3.13
C LEU A 163 9.67 13.85 1.93
N CYS A 164 10.36 14.11 0.81
CA CYS A 164 9.70 14.60 -0.41
C CYS A 164 8.72 13.58 -0.98
N VAL A 165 9.06 12.29 -0.98
CA VAL A 165 8.17 11.20 -1.41
C VAL A 165 6.95 11.13 -0.50
N PHE A 166 7.15 11.15 0.82
CA PHE A 166 6.06 11.19 1.80
C PHE A 166 5.10 12.36 1.53
N GLN A 167 5.63 13.58 1.38
CA GLN A 167 4.81 14.76 1.09
C GLN A 167 4.07 14.65 -0.25
N GLN A 168 4.68 14.06 -1.28
CA GLN A 168 4.01 13.82 -2.55
C GLN A 168 2.88 12.80 -2.42
N ASP A 169 3.10 11.72 -1.67
CA ASP A 169 2.12 10.66 -1.50
C ASP A 169 0.93 11.12 -0.65
N VAL A 170 1.17 11.93 0.38
CA VAL A 170 0.12 12.63 1.13
C VAL A 170 -0.73 13.47 0.18
N ARG A 171 -0.12 14.29 -0.69
CA ARG A 171 -0.84 15.10 -1.67
C ARG A 171 -1.67 14.24 -2.63
N GLN A 172 -1.15 13.10 -3.09
CA GLN A 172 -1.91 12.20 -3.96
C GLN A 172 -3.17 11.66 -3.28
N VAL A 173 -3.08 11.30 -1.99
CA VAL A 173 -4.23 10.87 -1.20
C VAL A 173 -5.24 12.00 -1.06
N GLU A 174 -4.78 13.20 -0.69
CA GLU A 174 -5.65 14.38 -0.53
C GLU A 174 -6.33 14.76 -1.85
N ASP A 175 -5.59 14.78 -2.96
CA ASP A 175 -6.11 15.05 -4.29
C ASP A 175 -7.18 14.03 -4.68
N TRP A 176 -6.95 12.74 -4.42
CA TRP A 176 -7.95 11.73 -4.70
C TRP A 176 -9.22 11.94 -3.87
N VAL A 177 -9.08 12.23 -2.58
CA VAL A 177 -10.21 12.52 -1.67
C VAL A 177 -10.99 13.73 -2.19
N GLN A 178 -10.32 14.81 -2.55
CA GLN A 178 -10.98 16.04 -3.01
C GLN A 178 -11.61 15.88 -4.40
N GLN A 179 -10.89 15.29 -5.35
CA GLN A 179 -11.29 15.27 -6.77
C GLN A 179 -12.24 14.11 -7.11
N HIS A 180 -12.18 13.01 -6.35
CA HIS A 180 -13.01 11.83 -6.59
C HIS A 180 -13.95 11.53 -5.42
N GLY A 181 -13.44 11.48 -4.19
CA GLY A 181 -14.20 11.10 -3.00
C GLY A 181 -15.33 12.09 -2.69
N GLU A 182 -14.96 13.34 -2.42
CA GLU A 182 -15.87 14.43 -2.12
C GLU A 182 -16.81 14.73 -3.28
N VAL A 183 -16.31 14.69 -4.52
CA VAL A 183 -17.15 14.86 -5.72
C VAL A 183 -18.21 13.77 -5.81
N PHE A 184 -17.89 12.51 -5.49
CA PHE A 184 -18.87 11.43 -5.45
C PHE A 184 -19.93 11.68 -4.38
N LEU A 185 -19.53 12.01 -3.14
CA LEU A 185 -20.45 12.25 -2.03
C LEU A 185 -21.37 13.44 -2.29
N ASN A 186 -20.84 14.54 -2.82
CA ASN A 186 -21.61 15.76 -3.10
C ASN A 186 -22.58 15.58 -4.26
N LYS A 187 -22.22 14.80 -5.29
CA LYS A 187 -23.13 14.47 -6.40
C LYS A 187 -24.24 13.49 -5.99
N HIS A 188 -23.99 12.65 -4.99
CA HIS A 188 -24.93 11.63 -4.54
C HIS A 188 -25.36 11.93 -3.11
N THR A 189 -26.25 12.91 -2.91
CA THR A 189 -26.84 13.20 -1.59
C THR A 189 -28.16 12.46 -1.37
N GLY A 190 -28.87 12.15 -2.44
CA GLY A 190 -30.18 11.48 -2.37
C GLY A 190 -30.11 10.03 -1.88
N VAL A 191 -31.21 9.59 -1.25
CA VAL A 191 -31.43 8.22 -0.75
C VAL A 191 -32.40 7.38 -1.60
N GLY A 192 -32.97 7.97 -2.65
CA GLY A 192 -33.89 7.30 -3.58
C GLY A 192 -35.37 7.41 -3.20
N LYS A 193 -36.23 7.56 -4.21
CA LYS A 193 -37.69 7.74 -4.05
C LYS A 193 -38.50 6.45 -4.20
N SER A 194 -37.84 5.30 -4.23
CA SER A 194 -38.47 3.98 -4.29
C SER A 194 -37.51 2.93 -3.73
N LEU A 195 -38.04 1.79 -3.31
CA LEU A 195 -37.24 0.66 -2.81
C LEU A 195 -36.18 0.22 -3.82
N HIS A 196 -36.54 0.12 -5.10
CA HIS A 196 -35.62 -0.28 -6.16
C HIS A 196 -34.50 0.76 -6.35
N ARG A 197 -34.84 2.06 -6.34
CA ARG A 197 -33.85 3.13 -6.47
C ARG A 197 -32.93 3.22 -5.25
N ALA A 198 -33.46 3.05 -4.04
CA ALA A 198 -32.66 3.04 -2.81
C ALA A 198 -31.65 1.87 -2.83
N ARG A 199 -32.09 0.66 -3.20
CA ARG A 199 -31.20 -0.51 -3.41
C ARG A 199 -30.09 -0.24 -4.42
N ALA A 200 -30.43 0.37 -5.56
CA ALA A 200 -29.42 0.68 -6.57
C ALA A 200 -28.39 1.71 -6.09
N LEU A 201 -28.82 2.71 -5.30
CA LEU A 201 -27.93 3.70 -4.71
C LEU A 201 -27.03 3.12 -3.61
N GLN A 202 -27.54 2.17 -2.82
CA GLN A 202 -26.77 1.42 -1.83
C GLN A 202 -25.65 0.62 -2.50
N ARG A 203 -25.96 -0.17 -3.54
CA ARG A 203 -24.94 -0.93 -4.29
C ARG A 203 -23.85 -0.04 -4.88
N ARG A 204 -24.22 1.08 -5.51
CA ARG A 204 -23.24 2.04 -6.04
C ARG A 204 -22.37 2.67 -4.95
N HIS A 205 -22.91 2.81 -3.74
CA HIS A 205 -22.14 3.29 -2.60
C HIS A 205 -21.20 2.21 -2.06
N ASP A 206 -21.61 0.95 -2.02
CA ASP A 206 -20.75 -0.18 -1.64
C ASP A 206 -19.58 -0.32 -2.65
N ASP A 207 -19.85 -0.23 -3.95
CA ASP A 207 -18.82 -0.24 -4.99
C ASP A 207 -17.81 0.89 -4.78
N PHE A 208 -18.30 2.10 -4.48
CA PHE A 208 -17.45 3.25 -4.18
C PHE A 208 -16.63 3.04 -2.90
N GLN A 209 -17.23 2.50 -1.85
CA GLN A 209 -16.53 2.22 -0.59
C GLN A 209 -15.40 1.21 -0.80
N HIS A 210 -15.62 0.21 -1.65
CA HIS A 210 -14.56 -0.73 -2.04
C HIS A 210 -13.40 -0.03 -2.77
N VAL A 211 -13.69 0.91 -3.69
CA VAL A 211 -12.63 1.71 -4.35
C VAL A 211 -11.91 2.61 -3.34
N ALA A 212 -12.63 3.23 -2.40
CA ALA A 212 -12.07 4.09 -1.37
C ALA A 212 -11.18 3.34 -0.36
N GLN A 213 -11.37 2.03 -0.19
CA GLN A 213 -10.59 1.21 0.74
C GLN A 213 -9.08 1.29 0.49
N ASN A 214 -8.66 1.34 -0.78
CA ASN A 214 -7.25 1.49 -1.13
C ASN A 214 -6.67 2.80 -0.58
N THR A 215 -7.44 3.89 -0.67
CA THR A 215 -7.07 5.21 -0.14
C THR A 215 -6.96 5.18 1.39
N TYR A 216 -7.85 4.47 2.08
CA TYR A 216 -7.79 4.33 3.55
C TYR A 216 -6.51 3.62 4.00
N THR A 217 -6.22 2.48 3.38
CA THR A 217 -5.01 1.72 3.66
C THR A 217 -3.75 2.49 3.30
N ASN A 218 -3.77 3.28 2.23
CA ASN A 218 -2.63 4.14 1.87
C ASN A 218 -2.40 5.24 2.92
N ALA A 219 -3.47 5.91 3.36
CA ALA A 219 -3.37 6.93 4.40
C ALA A 219 -2.82 6.36 5.72
N GLU A 220 -3.29 5.19 6.15
CA GLU A 220 -2.79 4.52 7.36
C GLU A 220 -1.29 4.22 7.27
N LYS A 221 -0.81 3.69 6.14
CA LYS A 221 0.62 3.46 5.90
C LYS A 221 1.44 4.76 5.89
N LEU A 222 0.89 5.85 5.34
CA LEU A 222 1.56 7.14 5.36
C LEU A 222 1.68 7.70 6.79
N LEU A 223 0.67 7.51 7.63
CA LEU A 223 0.73 7.89 9.04
C LEU A 223 1.79 7.07 9.80
N GLU A 224 1.89 5.77 9.54
CA GLU A 224 2.98 4.94 10.09
C GLU A 224 4.36 5.38 9.60
N ALA A 225 4.48 5.67 8.29
CA ALA A 225 5.73 6.15 7.70
C ALA A 225 6.16 7.51 8.28
N ALA A 226 5.21 8.41 8.54
CA ALA A 226 5.48 9.67 9.21
C ALA A 226 6.09 9.46 10.61
N GLY A 227 5.56 8.49 11.37
CA GLY A 227 6.11 8.13 12.68
C GLY A 227 7.55 7.61 12.61
N GLN A 228 7.87 6.79 11.60
CA GLN A 228 9.23 6.29 11.37
C GLN A 228 10.18 7.39 10.91
N LEU A 229 9.72 8.28 10.02
CA LEU A 229 10.51 9.41 9.53
C LEU A 229 10.84 10.39 10.65
N ALA A 230 9.89 10.71 11.52
CA ALA A 230 10.11 11.60 12.66
C ALA A 230 11.12 11.03 13.66
N GLN A 231 11.11 9.72 13.93
CA GLN A 231 12.04 9.07 14.87
C GLN A 231 13.52 9.08 14.42
N SER A 232 13.80 9.42 13.16
CA SER A 232 15.16 9.44 12.63
C SER A 232 16.00 10.65 13.08
N GLY A 233 15.37 11.75 13.52
CA GLY A 233 16.04 12.93 14.07
C GLY A 233 16.76 13.86 13.08
N GLU A 234 16.69 13.60 11.77
CA GLU A 234 17.40 14.38 10.74
C GLU A 234 16.57 15.50 10.08
N CYS A 235 15.28 15.63 10.43
CA CYS A 235 14.38 16.68 9.97
C CYS A 235 13.60 17.30 11.13
N GLU A 236 13.00 18.47 10.92
CA GLU A 236 12.09 19.06 11.90
C GLU A 236 10.85 18.17 12.08
N GLU A 237 10.85 17.38 13.15
CA GLU A 237 9.77 16.45 13.54
C GLU A 237 8.40 17.14 13.50
N ARG A 238 8.36 18.43 13.82
CA ARG A 238 7.16 19.26 13.86
C ARG A 238 6.41 19.30 12.53
N ASP A 239 7.10 19.48 11.41
CA ASP A 239 6.47 19.64 10.10
C ASP A 239 5.93 18.30 9.58
N ILE A 240 6.63 17.21 9.89
CA ILE A 240 6.17 15.84 9.57
C ILE A 240 4.89 15.54 10.34
N TYR A 241 4.88 15.78 11.65
CA TYR A 241 3.69 15.55 12.48
C TYR A 241 2.53 16.48 12.13
N GLN A 242 2.81 17.73 11.75
CA GLN A 242 1.78 18.64 11.27
C GLN A 242 1.12 18.10 10.00
N THR A 243 1.93 17.72 9.00
CA THR A 243 1.44 17.16 7.72
C THR A 243 0.63 15.87 7.96
N ALA A 244 1.13 14.98 8.82
CA ALA A 244 0.45 13.74 9.18
C ALA A 244 -0.87 14.00 9.93
N GLY A 245 -0.89 14.94 10.86
CA GLY A 245 -2.10 15.33 11.60
C GLY A 245 -3.17 15.96 10.72
N ASP A 246 -2.76 16.79 9.75
CA ASP A 246 -3.67 17.37 8.76
C ASP A 246 -4.29 16.28 7.88
N LEU A 247 -3.47 15.34 7.38
CA LEU A 247 -3.95 14.17 6.62
C LEU A 247 -4.93 13.34 7.45
N GLU A 248 -4.58 13.01 8.71
CA GLU A 248 -5.44 12.23 9.59
C GLU A 248 -6.80 12.91 9.79
N THR A 249 -6.80 14.21 10.07
CA THR A 249 -8.03 14.99 10.27
C THR A 249 -8.90 14.98 9.01
N HIS A 250 -8.32 15.22 7.83
CA HIS A 250 -9.04 15.16 6.56
C HIS A 250 -9.60 13.76 6.27
N MET A 251 -8.80 12.72 6.49
CA MET A 251 -9.23 11.34 6.26
C MET A 251 -10.35 10.91 7.21
N GLN A 252 -10.25 11.25 8.50
CA GLN A 252 -11.31 10.97 9.47
C GLN A 252 -12.62 11.65 9.08
N ALA A 253 -12.57 12.93 8.68
CA ALA A 253 -13.75 13.65 8.21
C ALA A 253 -14.37 13.00 6.97
N PHE A 254 -13.54 12.61 6.00
CA PHE A 254 -13.99 11.94 4.79
C PHE A 254 -14.64 10.57 5.09
N ILE A 255 -13.98 9.72 5.89
CA ILE A 255 -14.49 8.41 6.30
C ILE A 255 -15.85 8.55 6.99
N GLN A 256 -15.97 9.49 7.94
CA GLN A 256 -17.23 9.76 8.62
C GLN A 256 -18.35 10.11 7.63
N ARG A 257 -18.07 10.90 6.59
CA ARG A 257 -19.09 11.24 5.59
C ARG A 257 -19.48 10.04 4.72
N VAL A 258 -18.54 9.16 4.39
CA VAL A 258 -18.83 7.90 3.69
C VAL A 258 -19.75 7.02 4.55
N GLU A 259 -19.42 6.83 5.82
CA GLU A 259 -20.21 6.02 6.76
C GLU A 259 -21.60 6.61 7.05
N GLN A 260 -21.68 7.93 7.26
CA GLN A 260 -22.96 8.63 7.45
C GLN A 260 -23.88 8.44 6.25
N ARG A 261 -23.33 8.51 5.03
CA ARG A 261 -24.10 8.25 3.81
C ARG A 261 -24.60 6.81 3.77
N LYS A 262 -23.76 5.82 4.11
CA LYS A 262 -24.16 4.41 4.19
C LYS A 262 -25.35 4.23 5.13
N LEU A 263 -25.23 4.77 6.34
CA LEU A 263 -26.28 4.72 7.35
C LEU A 263 -27.59 5.33 6.84
N LEU A 264 -27.54 6.48 6.16
CA LEU A 264 -28.72 7.11 5.57
C LEU A 264 -29.39 6.23 4.50
N LEU A 265 -28.60 5.54 3.67
CA LEU A 265 -29.13 4.63 2.65
C LEU A 265 -29.76 3.38 3.29
N ASP A 266 -29.14 2.83 4.33
CA ASP A 266 -29.67 1.68 5.08
C ASP A 266 -30.98 2.02 5.80
N LEU A 267 -31.04 3.20 6.42
CA LEU A 267 -32.27 3.73 7.03
C LEU A 267 -33.38 3.94 5.99
N ALA A 268 -33.05 4.52 4.83
CA ALA A 268 -34.03 4.70 3.76
C ALA A 268 -34.56 3.34 3.25
N LEU A 269 -33.67 2.37 3.06
CA LEU A 269 -34.02 1.03 2.61
C LEU A 269 -34.96 0.31 3.59
N SER A 270 -34.64 0.37 4.88
CA SER A 270 -35.49 -0.21 5.93
C SER A 270 -36.86 0.46 6.00
N ALA A 271 -36.92 1.79 5.89
CA ALA A 271 -38.18 2.53 5.84
C ALA A 271 -39.06 2.12 4.64
N TRP A 272 -38.47 1.96 3.45
CA TRP A 272 -39.19 1.49 2.26
C TRP A 272 -39.73 0.06 2.43
N MET A 273 -38.94 -0.84 3.02
CA MET A 273 -39.37 -2.23 3.26
C MET A 273 -40.51 -2.30 4.28
N GLU A 274 -40.44 -1.53 5.35
CA GLU A 274 -41.49 -1.46 6.36
C GLU A 274 -42.79 -0.85 5.81
N GLY A 275 -42.67 0.20 4.99
CA GLY A 275 -43.82 0.79 4.28
C GLY A 275 -44.52 -0.22 3.36
N LEU A 276 -43.74 -0.98 2.57
CA LEU A 276 -44.28 -2.01 1.69
C LEU A 276 -44.99 -3.13 2.48
N LYS A 277 -44.40 -3.55 3.60
CA LYS A 277 -44.99 -4.55 4.51
C LYS A 277 -46.33 -4.08 5.07
N LYS A 278 -46.42 -2.82 5.53
CA LYS A 278 -47.66 -2.23 6.04
C LYS A 278 -48.72 -2.11 4.95
N GLN A 279 -48.34 -1.66 3.75
CA GLN A 279 -49.27 -1.58 2.61
C GLN A 279 -49.85 -2.97 2.29
N MET A 280 -49.01 -3.99 2.15
CA MET A 280 -49.48 -5.36 1.91
C MET A 280 -50.40 -5.87 3.02
N SER A 281 -50.10 -5.55 4.28
CA SER A 281 -50.95 -5.93 5.41
C SER A 281 -52.30 -5.21 5.39
N SER A 282 -52.34 -3.94 5.00
CA SER A 282 -53.58 -3.18 4.85
C SER A 282 -54.44 -3.75 3.73
N GLU A 283 -53.85 -3.98 2.55
CA GLU A 283 -54.55 -4.58 1.41
C GLU A 283 -55.14 -5.95 1.76
N LEU A 284 -54.42 -6.76 2.54
CA LEU A 284 -54.92 -8.05 3.04
C LEU A 284 -56.10 -7.88 4.02
N SER A 285 -56.01 -6.91 4.92
CA SER A 285 -57.09 -6.59 5.87
C SER A 285 -58.34 -6.10 5.16
N ASP A 286 -58.20 -5.19 4.20
CA ASP A 286 -59.32 -4.65 3.42
C ASP A 286 -59.99 -5.74 2.58
N ALA A 287 -59.19 -6.61 1.95
CA ALA A 287 -59.71 -7.78 1.24
C ALA A 287 -60.46 -8.74 2.16
N LEU A 288 -59.97 -8.95 3.40
CA LEU A 288 -60.65 -9.79 4.38
C LEU A 288 -62.00 -9.20 4.80
N LEU A 289 -62.05 -7.89 5.07
CA LEU A 289 -63.28 -7.17 5.43
C LEU A 289 -64.30 -7.16 4.29
N SER A 290 -63.86 -7.02 3.03
CA SER A 290 -64.76 -7.11 1.86
C SER A 290 -65.45 -8.47 1.80
N VAL A 291 -64.69 -9.57 1.96
CA VAL A 291 -65.26 -10.91 1.91
C VAL A 291 -66.21 -11.17 3.09
N ILE A 292 -65.92 -10.63 4.28
CA ILE A 292 -66.85 -10.71 5.42
C ILE A 292 -68.15 -10.00 5.09
N ARG A 293 -68.09 -8.78 4.55
CA ARG A 293 -69.28 -8.00 4.18
C ARG A 293 -70.11 -8.70 3.09
N GLU A 294 -69.45 -9.23 2.07
CA GLU A 294 -70.10 -10.03 1.02
C GLU A 294 -70.82 -11.26 1.60
N GLY A 295 -70.19 -11.95 2.55
CA GLY A 295 -70.80 -13.06 3.28
C GLY A 295 -72.00 -12.63 4.13
N GLU A 296 -71.93 -11.49 4.81
CA GLU A 296 -73.04 -10.93 5.59
C GLU A 296 -74.23 -10.53 4.71
N ASP A 297 -73.98 -9.89 3.57
CA ASP A 297 -75.02 -9.52 2.59
C ASP A 297 -75.72 -10.76 2.02
N LEU A 298 -74.96 -11.82 1.68
CA LEU A 298 -75.51 -13.11 1.27
C LEU A 298 -76.41 -13.71 2.36
N ILE A 299 -75.97 -13.72 3.62
CA ILE A 299 -76.77 -14.24 4.75
C ILE A 299 -78.07 -13.44 4.93
N LEU A 300 -78.05 -12.12 4.72
CA LEU A 300 -79.24 -11.28 4.81
C LEU A 300 -80.23 -11.55 3.67
N GLN A 301 -79.73 -11.78 2.45
CA GLN A 301 -80.56 -12.13 1.28
C GLN A 301 -81.25 -13.49 1.46
N LEU A 302 -80.62 -14.43 2.16
CA LEU A 302 -81.16 -15.75 2.43
C LEU A 302 -82.15 -15.80 3.62
N ARG A 303 -82.43 -14.66 4.27
CA ARG A 303 -83.36 -14.59 5.40
C ARG A 303 -84.82 -14.53 4.90
N PRO A 304 -85.73 -15.39 5.37
CA PRO A 304 -87.05 -15.58 4.75
C PRO A 304 -87.94 -14.33 4.88
N GLN A 305 -88.41 -13.80 3.75
CA GLN A 305 -89.41 -12.73 3.66
C GLN A 305 -90.71 -13.31 3.07
N GLY A 306 -91.59 -13.83 3.94
CA GLY A 306 -93.00 -14.08 3.61
C GLY A 306 -93.31 -15.40 2.90
N SER A 307 -94.12 -16.21 3.56
CA SER A 307 -94.52 -17.57 3.20
C SER A 307 -95.35 -17.67 1.90
N SER A 308 -94.80 -18.32 0.88
CA SER A 308 -95.55 -19.17 -0.07
C SER A 308 -94.62 -20.26 -0.62
N VAL A 309 -95.15 -21.42 -1.03
CA VAL A 309 -94.35 -22.54 -1.56
C VAL A 309 -93.49 -22.12 -2.77
N ALA A 310 -94.01 -21.20 -3.62
CA ALA A 310 -93.25 -20.61 -4.72
C ALA A 310 -92.08 -19.72 -4.24
N HIS A 311 -92.21 -19.06 -3.08
CA HIS A 311 -91.12 -18.33 -2.46
C HIS A 311 -90.06 -19.29 -1.91
N VAL A 312 -90.45 -20.44 -1.33
CA VAL A 312 -89.48 -21.45 -0.86
C VAL A 312 -88.71 -22.07 -2.04
N GLU A 313 -89.37 -22.39 -3.15
CA GLU A 313 -88.70 -22.89 -4.37
C GLU A 313 -87.77 -21.84 -4.99
N ALA A 314 -88.21 -20.57 -5.07
CA ALA A 314 -87.36 -19.48 -5.55
C ALA A 314 -86.16 -19.22 -4.62
N VAL A 315 -86.37 -19.30 -3.30
CA VAL A 315 -85.29 -19.18 -2.30
C VAL A 315 -84.33 -20.35 -2.39
N LEU A 316 -84.80 -21.58 -2.63
CA LEU A 316 -83.93 -22.74 -2.84
C LEU A 316 -83.09 -22.58 -4.11
N GLN A 317 -83.68 -22.12 -5.21
CA GLN A 317 -82.94 -21.86 -6.43
C GLN A 317 -81.92 -20.73 -6.27
N GLN A 318 -82.27 -19.66 -5.53
CA GLN A 318 -81.33 -18.60 -5.16
C GLN A 318 -80.24 -19.10 -4.21
N LEU A 319 -80.53 -20.04 -3.32
CA LEU A 319 -79.54 -20.69 -2.45
C LEU A 319 -78.57 -21.55 -3.26
N GLU A 320 -79.04 -22.30 -4.24
CA GLU A 320 -78.19 -23.08 -5.14
C GLU A 320 -77.30 -22.16 -5.98
N GLU A 321 -77.85 -21.09 -6.56
CA GLU A 321 -77.07 -20.10 -7.32
C GLU A 321 -76.05 -19.36 -6.42
N ALA A 322 -76.45 -18.94 -5.22
CA ALA A 322 -75.57 -18.33 -4.24
C ALA A 322 -74.49 -19.28 -3.73
N GLN A 323 -74.82 -20.58 -3.56
CA GLN A 323 -73.86 -21.60 -3.19
C GLN A 323 -72.82 -21.80 -4.30
N VAL A 324 -73.23 -21.86 -5.57
CA VAL A 324 -72.31 -21.95 -6.70
C VAL A 324 -71.41 -20.72 -6.77
N GLN A 325 -71.94 -19.51 -6.56
CA GLN A 325 -71.13 -18.29 -6.52
C GLN A 325 -70.14 -18.26 -5.34
N LEU A 326 -70.54 -18.74 -4.16
CA LEU A 326 -69.66 -18.90 -3.01
C LEU A 326 -68.56 -19.93 -3.28
N GLU A 327 -68.90 -21.06 -3.89
CA GLU A 327 -67.94 -22.10 -4.27
C GLU A 327 -66.93 -21.57 -5.30
N GLU A 328 -67.38 -20.82 -6.32
CA GLU A 328 -66.51 -20.13 -7.27
C GLU A 328 -65.62 -19.07 -6.58
N GLY A 329 -66.18 -18.29 -5.65
CA GLY A 329 -65.44 -17.30 -4.87
C GLY A 329 -64.36 -17.93 -3.98
N PHE A 330 -64.67 -19.02 -3.29
CA PHE A 330 -63.70 -19.80 -2.52
C PHE A 330 -62.65 -20.44 -3.42
N HIS A 331 -63.03 -20.93 -4.59
CA HIS A 331 -62.08 -21.46 -5.58
C HIS A 331 -61.10 -20.38 -6.05
N HIS A 332 -61.60 -19.18 -6.36
CA HIS A 332 -60.78 -18.03 -6.75
C HIS A 332 -59.83 -17.60 -5.63
N ARG A 333 -60.32 -17.58 -4.38
CA ARG A 333 -59.50 -17.26 -3.21
C ARG A 333 -58.42 -18.31 -2.96
N LYS A 334 -58.74 -19.60 -3.14
CA LYS A 334 -57.78 -20.70 -3.07
C LYS A 334 -56.69 -20.55 -4.13
N LEU A 335 -57.04 -20.34 -5.40
CA LEU A 335 -56.07 -20.08 -6.47
C LEU A 335 -55.15 -18.90 -6.15
N ARG A 336 -55.72 -17.81 -5.62
CA ARG A 336 -54.94 -16.62 -5.26
C ARG A 336 -53.97 -16.89 -4.10
N LEU A 337 -54.42 -17.63 -3.07
CA LEU A 337 -53.56 -18.06 -1.97
C LEU A 337 -52.46 -19.02 -2.43
N ASP A 338 -52.78 -19.96 -3.32
CA ASP A 338 -51.79 -20.88 -3.91
C ASP A 338 -50.75 -20.09 -4.70
N VAL A 339 -51.15 -19.10 -5.51
CA VAL A 339 -50.20 -18.22 -6.22
C VAL A 339 -49.33 -17.44 -5.24
N PHE A 340 -49.88 -16.88 -4.16
CA PHE A 340 -49.08 -16.18 -3.14
C PHE A 340 -48.11 -17.10 -2.40
N LEU A 341 -48.54 -18.32 -2.08
CA LEU A 341 -47.68 -19.33 -1.47
C LEU A 341 -46.54 -19.72 -2.41
N GLN A 342 -46.83 -19.96 -3.69
CA GLN A 342 -45.82 -20.22 -4.71
C GLN A 342 -44.85 -19.04 -4.87
N LEU A 343 -45.33 -17.80 -4.83
CA LEU A 343 -44.49 -16.61 -4.89
C LEU A 343 -43.59 -16.48 -3.64
N ARG A 344 -44.11 -16.83 -2.46
CA ARG A 344 -43.33 -16.86 -1.20
C ARG A 344 -42.27 -17.96 -1.22
N ILE A 345 -42.62 -19.16 -1.67
CA ILE A 345 -41.67 -20.27 -1.86
C ILE A 345 -40.59 -19.84 -2.86
N LEU A 346 -40.95 -19.24 -3.99
CA LEU A 346 -39.99 -18.75 -4.98
C LEU A 346 -39.06 -17.66 -4.40
N GLN A 347 -39.61 -16.71 -3.61
CA GLN A 347 -38.81 -15.72 -2.90
C GLN A 347 -37.84 -16.37 -1.92
N GLN A 348 -38.30 -17.36 -1.15
CA GLN A 348 -37.47 -18.10 -0.22
C GLN A 348 -36.37 -18.90 -0.95
N CYS A 349 -36.71 -19.64 -2.00
CA CYS A 349 -35.73 -20.36 -2.82
C CYS A 349 -34.73 -19.41 -3.49
N SER A 350 -35.15 -18.20 -3.89
CA SER A 350 -34.23 -17.20 -4.44
C SER A 350 -33.27 -16.64 -3.39
N LEU A 351 -33.72 -16.48 -2.14
CA LEU A 351 -32.88 -16.05 -1.02
C LEU A 351 -31.93 -17.17 -0.59
N GLU A 352 -32.42 -18.41 -0.52
CA GLU A 352 -31.62 -19.61 -0.26
C GLU A 352 -30.57 -19.82 -1.35
N LYS A 353 -30.92 -19.61 -2.62
CA LYS A 353 -29.98 -19.67 -3.74
C LYS A 353 -28.96 -18.54 -3.71
N GLN A 354 -29.34 -17.30 -3.36
CA GLN A 354 -28.35 -16.23 -3.11
C GLN A 354 -27.40 -16.57 -1.96
N SER A 355 -27.90 -17.24 -0.91
CA SER A 355 -27.08 -17.69 0.22
C SER A 355 -26.16 -18.88 -0.15
N GLN A 356 -26.63 -19.80 -1.01
CA GLN A 356 -25.84 -20.92 -1.54
C GLN A 356 -24.84 -20.48 -2.60
N ASP A 357 -25.20 -19.56 -3.49
CA ASP A 357 -24.29 -18.97 -4.49
C ASP A 357 -23.16 -18.23 -3.75
N PHE A 358 -23.47 -17.43 -2.72
CA PHE A 358 -22.45 -16.82 -1.85
C PHE A 358 -21.57 -17.85 -1.12
N SER A 359 -22.13 -19.01 -0.74
CA SER A 359 -21.39 -20.08 -0.07
C SER A 359 -20.51 -20.90 -1.04
N THR A 360 -20.98 -21.15 -2.26
CA THR A 360 -20.24 -21.89 -3.29
C THR A 360 -19.15 -21.04 -3.93
N GLU A 361 -19.37 -19.74 -4.09
CA GLU A 361 -18.33 -18.78 -4.54
C GLU A 361 -17.20 -18.68 -3.50
N LYS A 362 -17.55 -18.69 -2.20
CA LYS A 362 -16.59 -18.72 -1.10
C LYS A 362 -15.79 -20.04 -1.02
N LEU A 363 -16.42 -21.18 -1.29
CA LEU A 363 -15.74 -22.49 -1.36
C LEU A 363 -14.88 -22.66 -2.63
N ALA A 364 -15.31 -22.12 -3.77
CA ALA A 364 -14.54 -22.10 -5.01
C ALA A 364 -13.29 -21.21 -4.89
N ALA A 365 -13.40 -20.06 -4.23
CA ALA A 365 -12.26 -19.19 -3.92
C ALA A 365 -11.26 -19.86 -2.97
N ALA A 366 -11.73 -20.63 -1.97
CA ALA A 366 -10.88 -21.38 -1.06
C ALA A 366 -10.16 -22.56 -1.76
N ARG A 367 -10.83 -23.29 -2.66
CA ARG A 367 -10.21 -24.37 -3.44
C ARG A 367 -9.16 -23.89 -4.44
N LEU A 368 -9.34 -22.70 -5.02
CA LEU A 368 -8.32 -22.05 -5.86
C LEU A 368 -7.10 -21.59 -5.06
N ALA A 369 -7.28 -21.25 -3.78
CA ALA A 369 -6.18 -20.94 -2.87
C ALA A 369 -5.39 -22.21 -2.45
N ASP A 370 -6.07 -23.30 -2.10
CA ASP A 370 -5.42 -24.58 -1.76
C ASP A 370 -4.71 -25.22 -2.97
N ALA A 371 -5.29 -25.17 -4.17
CA ALA A 371 -4.66 -25.71 -5.39
C ALA A 371 -3.39 -24.94 -5.81
N ASN A 372 -3.31 -23.64 -5.53
CA ASN A 372 -2.10 -22.85 -5.74
C ASN A 372 -1.05 -23.09 -4.65
N GLN A 373 -1.45 -23.55 -3.47
CA GLN A 373 -0.55 -23.83 -2.35
C GLN A 373 0.05 -25.25 -2.44
N GLU A 374 -0.69 -26.23 -2.97
CA GLU A 374 -0.18 -27.59 -3.22
C GLU A 374 0.78 -27.68 -4.43
N GLN A 375 0.78 -26.73 -5.37
CA GLN A 375 1.76 -26.69 -6.47
C GLN A 375 3.16 -26.20 -6.05
N LEU A 376 3.33 -25.63 -4.85
CA LEU A 376 4.63 -25.14 -4.36
C LEU A 376 5.35 -26.11 -3.41
N THR A 377 4.72 -27.24 -3.05
CA THR A 377 5.33 -28.26 -2.19
C THR A 377 4.98 -29.66 -2.66
N GLN A 378 5.68 -30.19 -3.68
CA GLN A 378 6.27 -31.54 -3.65
C GLN A 378 6.95 -31.93 -4.98
N THR A 379 8.15 -32.48 -4.79
CA THR A 379 9.10 -33.07 -5.73
C THR A 379 8.57 -34.32 -6.44
N PRO A 380 9.17 -34.71 -7.58
CA PRO A 380 8.63 -35.75 -8.45
C PRO A 380 9.07 -37.13 -7.95
N ASP A 381 8.13 -38.03 -7.64
CA ASP A 381 8.44 -39.45 -7.80
C ASP A 381 7.21 -40.36 -7.98
N SER A 382 7.36 -41.22 -8.99
CA SER A 382 6.76 -42.54 -9.17
C SER A 382 5.29 -42.77 -9.59
N LEU A 383 5.21 -43.40 -10.77
CA LEU A 383 4.38 -44.56 -11.16
C LEU A 383 2.91 -44.27 -11.54
N ALA A 384 2.54 -44.21 -12.82
CA ALA A 384 2.53 -45.24 -13.88
C ALA A 384 1.52 -46.39 -13.64
N GLN A 385 0.68 -46.62 -14.68
CA GLN A 385 -0.26 -47.73 -14.93
C GLN A 385 -1.57 -47.67 -14.12
N ASP A 386 -2.78 -47.89 -14.67
CA ASP A 386 -3.23 -48.46 -15.94
C ASP A 386 -4.70 -48.01 -16.12
N LYS A 387 -5.02 -47.22 -17.16
CA LYS A 387 -5.77 -47.58 -18.37
C LYS A 387 -7.09 -48.37 -18.23
N LEU A 388 -8.14 -47.67 -18.69
CA LEU A 388 -9.32 -48.10 -19.47
C LEU A 388 -10.40 -48.96 -18.78
N ALA A 389 -11.60 -48.39 -18.61
CA ALA A 389 -12.61 -48.36 -19.68
C ALA A 389 -13.90 -47.60 -19.30
N ALA A 390 -14.41 -46.88 -20.29
CA ALA A 390 -15.82 -46.60 -20.61
C ALA A 390 -16.63 -45.54 -19.83
N ALA A 391 -16.92 -44.46 -20.58
CA ALA A 391 -18.16 -43.69 -20.65
C ALA A 391 -18.52 -42.70 -19.52
N ALA A 392 -18.24 -41.42 -19.81
CA ALA A 392 -18.89 -40.22 -19.26
C ALA A 392 -20.36 -40.09 -19.75
N PRO A 393 -21.19 -39.10 -19.30
CA PRO A 393 -20.81 -37.94 -18.48
C PRO A 393 -21.78 -37.50 -17.36
N SER A 394 -21.24 -36.70 -16.43
CA SER A 394 -21.82 -35.45 -15.84
C SER A 394 -23.13 -35.56 -15.04
N ARG A 395 -23.28 -34.99 -13.83
CA ARG A 395 -22.72 -33.75 -13.26
C ARG A 395 -23.17 -33.63 -11.78
N LEU A 396 -22.31 -32.99 -10.96
CA LEU A 396 -22.59 -32.09 -9.82
C LEU A 396 -23.28 -32.71 -8.58
N ALA A 397 -22.61 -32.91 -7.43
CA ALA A 397 -21.99 -31.92 -6.50
C ALA A 397 -23.01 -30.83 -6.07
N GLU A 398 -23.19 -30.44 -4.82
CA GLU A 398 -22.42 -30.63 -3.59
C GLU A 398 -23.20 -30.04 -2.38
N ALA A 399 -22.81 -30.47 -1.18
CA ALA A 399 -22.56 -29.69 0.04
C ALA A 399 -23.67 -29.04 0.92
N SER A 400 -23.46 -29.29 2.22
CA SER A 400 -23.82 -28.53 3.43
C SER A 400 -23.09 -29.19 4.63
N PRO A 401 -22.85 -28.55 5.78
CA PRO A 401 -22.36 -27.18 6.01
C PRO A 401 -21.26 -27.09 7.12
N GLU A 402 -20.91 -25.85 7.46
CA GLU A 402 -20.37 -25.38 8.75
C GLU A 402 -18.85 -25.45 9.03
N GLY A 403 -18.21 -24.30 8.86
CA GLY A 403 -16.94 -23.94 9.48
C GLY A 403 -17.00 -22.51 10.02
N LEU A 404 -17.34 -22.38 11.30
CA LEU A 404 -17.04 -21.19 12.10
C LEU A 404 -15.57 -21.28 12.53
N THR A 405 -14.77 -20.22 12.30
CA THR A 405 -13.42 -20.11 12.88
C THR A 405 -13.19 -18.76 13.54
N LEU A 406 -13.00 -18.82 14.86
CA LEU A 406 -12.04 -18.14 15.75
C LEU A 406 -11.74 -16.63 15.66
N ALA A 407 -12.14 -15.89 14.62
CA ALA A 407 -11.88 -14.45 14.51
C ALA A 407 -12.90 -13.56 15.27
N GLN A 408 -13.99 -14.14 15.79
CA GLN A 408 -15.03 -13.41 16.54
C GLN A 408 -14.75 -13.23 18.04
N GLN A 409 -13.58 -13.61 18.57
CA GLN A 409 -13.38 -13.69 20.03
C GLN A 409 -12.45 -12.66 20.69
N ARG A 410 -12.08 -11.55 20.03
CA ARG A 410 -11.19 -10.56 20.68
C ARG A 410 -11.58 -9.09 20.55
N ILE A 411 -12.88 -8.78 20.60
CA ILE A 411 -13.34 -7.42 20.94
C ILE A 411 -14.48 -7.52 21.95
N HIS A 412 -14.11 -7.84 23.19
CA HIS A 412 -14.81 -7.44 24.41
C HIS A 412 -13.78 -7.43 25.53
N ARG A 413 -13.02 -6.33 25.61
CA ARG A 413 -12.53 -5.73 26.85
C ARG A 413 -12.43 -4.24 26.67
#